data_AF-A0A0A9HQG8-F1
#
_entry.id   AF-A0A0A9HQG8-F1
#
_cell.length_a   1.000
_cell.length_b   1.000
_cell.length_c   1.000
_cell.angle_alpha   90.00
_cell.angle_beta   90.00
_cell.angle_gamma   90.00
#
_symmetry.space_group_name_H-M   'P 1'
#
loop_
_entity.id
_entity.type
_entity.pdbx_description
1 polymer ?
#
loop_
_entity_poly.entity_id
_entity_poly.type
_entity_poly.pdbx_seq_one_letter_code
_entity_poly.pdbx_strand_id
1 'polypeptide(L)' 'MNHVEKVRNSMIKRRLKKQIGYSLIEIGGITHLFRMGEKSHPQTREIYRYLEELIHKITDAGYVPETDSVLHELEEE' A
#
# COMPACT_ATOMS: atom_id res chain seq x y z
N MET A 1 -13.87 -18.25 -13.32
CA MET A 1 -12.91 -18.36 -12.19
C MET A 1 -11.54 -18.04 -12.76
N ASN A 2 -11.19 -16.76 -12.63
CA ASN A 2 -10.17 -16.03 -13.36
C ASN A 2 -8.78 -16.69 -13.24
N HIS A 3 -8.02 -16.75 -14.33
CA HIS A 3 -6.70 -17.39 -14.40
C HIS A 3 -5.74 -16.88 -13.29
N VAL A 4 -5.82 -15.59 -12.96
CA VAL A 4 -5.03 -14.94 -11.91
C VAL A 4 -5.27 -15.58 -10.53
N GLU A 5 -6.52 -15.89 -10.21
CA GLU A 5 -6.88 -16.51 -8.94
C GLU A 5 -6.32 -17.94 -8.84
N LYS A 6 -6.35 -18.70 -9.95
CA LYS A 6 -5.76 -20.05 -9.99
C LYS A 6 -4.25 -20.01 -9.76
N VAL A 7 -3.55 -19.06 -10.39
CA VAL A 7 -2.11 -18.86 -10.18
C VAL A 7 -1.82 -18.48 -8.73
N ARG A 8 -2.52 -17.46 -8.20
CA ARG A 8 -2.40 -17.00 -6.81
C ARG A 8 -2.62 -18.14 -5.81
N ASN A 9 -3.67 -18.94 -5.99
CA ASN A 9 -3.96 -20.09 -5.13
C ASN A 9 -2.88 -21.19 -5.24
N SER A 10 -2.32 -21.43 -6.43
CA SER A 10 -1.18 -22.33 -6.61
C SER A 10 0.06 -21.84 -5.86
N MET A 11 0.37 -20.54 -5.94
CA MET A 11 1.49 -19.93 -5.21
C MET A 11 1.31 -20.05 -3.69
N ILE A 12 0.09 -19.83 -3.18
CA ILE A 12 -0.25 -20.00 -1.76
C ILE A 12 -0.09 -21.46 -1.33
N LYS A 13 -0.62 -22.43 -2.10
CA LYS A 13 -0.47 -23.87 -1.82
C LYS A 13 1.01 -24.30 -1.78
N ARG A 14 1.83 -23.70 -2.65
CA ARG A 14 3.29 -23.92 -2.70
C ARG A 14 4.07 -23.12 -1.64
N ARG A 15 3.38 -22.38 -0.76
CA ARG A 15 3.96 -21.54 0.30
C ARG A 15 4.98 -20.52 -0.21
N LEU A 16 4.79 -20.02 -1.44
CA LEU A 16 5.63 -18.95 -1.98
C LEU A 16 5.39 -17.67 -1.18
N LYS A 17 6.46 -17.10 -0.63
CA LYS A 17 6.41 -15.82 0.08
C LYS A 17 6.85 -14.71 -0.85
N LYS A 18 5.97 -13.73 -1.09
CA LYS A 18 6.37 -12.46 -1.71
C LYS A 18 7.31 -11.74 -0.73
N GLN A 19 8.43 -11.20 -1.23
CA GLN A 19 9.22 -10.28 -0.42
C GLN A 19 8.40 -9.04 -0.12
N ILE A 20 8.33 -8.66 1.16
CA ILE A 20 7.56 -7.51 1.60
C ILE A 20 8.34 -6.25 1.20
N GLY A 21 7.67 -5.32 0.50
CA GLY A 21 8.23 -4.01 0.22
C GLY A 21 8.37 -3.20 1.50
N TYR A 22 9.44 -2.43 1.62
CA TYR A 22 9.65 -1.53 2.75
C TYR A 22 10.31 -0.23 2.30
N SER A 23 10.08 0.82 3.08
CA SER A 23 10.78 2.09 2.97
C SER A 23 11.42 2.47 4.30
N LEU A 24 12.43 3.32 4.24
CA LEU A 24 13.22 3.78 5.37
C LEU A 24 13.34 5.30 5.28
N ILE A 25 13.26 5.97 6.43
CA ILE A 25 13.63 7.38 6.56
C ILE A 25 14.49 7.56 7.81
N GLU A 26 15.29 8.61 7.85
CA GLU A 26 16.11 8.96 9.01
C GLU A 26 15.71 10.33 9.54
N ILE A 27 15.40 10.40 10.83
CA ILE A 27 15.00 11.63 11.52
C ILE A 27 15.78 11.72 12.82
N GLY A 28 16.60 12.77 12.96
CA GLY A 28 17.38 12.99 14.19
C GLY A 28 18.33 11.84 14.53
N GLY A 29 18.89 11.16 13.52
CA GLY A 29 19.76 9.99 13.69
C GLY A 29 19.04 8.69 14.02
N ILE A 30 17.70 8.67 14.01
CA ILE A 30 16.87 7.48 14.21
C ILE A 30 16.34 7.02 12.86
N THR A 31 16.58 5.75 12.52
CA THR A 31 16.01 5.12 11.33
C THR A 31 14.60 4.59 11.63
N HIS A 32 13.63 5.02 10.82
CA HIS A 32 12.25 4.55 10.87
C HIS A 32 11.97 3.63 9.67
N LEU A 33 11.55 2.40 9.94
CA LEU A 33 11.21 1.39 8.94
C LEU A 33 9.70 1.30 8.76
N PHE A 34 9.24 1.35 7.52
CA PHE A 34 7.84 1.17 7.14
C PHE A 34 7.73 -0.03 6.20
N ARG A 35 7.15 -1.14 6.67
CA ARG A 35 6.88 -2.30 5.83
C ARG A 35 5.45 -2.26 5.30
N MET A 36 5.26 -2.79 4.10
CA MET A 36 3.93 -2.95 3.50
C MET A 36 3.00 -3.73 4.44
N GLY A 37 1.88 -3.12 4.80
CA GLY A 37 0.87 -3.70 5.69
C GLY A 37 1.18 -3.64 7.19
N GLU A 38 2.32 -3.07 7.58
CA GLU A 38 2.71 -2.96 8.98
C GLU A 38 2.18 -1.68 9.64
N LYS A 39 1.78 -1.80 10.91
CA LYS A 39 1.28 -0.72 11.77
C LYS A 39 1.99 -0.68 13.13
N SER A 40 3.25 -1.10 13.17
CA SER A 40 4.05 -1.24 14.40
C SER A 40 4.71 0.06 14.85
N HIS A 41 4.73 1.09 14.00
CA HIS A 41 5.37 2.36 14.32
C HIS A 41 4.65 3.05 15.49
N PRO A 42 5.37 3.54 16.53
CA PRO A 42 4.73 4.16 17.70
C PRO A 42 3.78 5.32 17.37
N GLN A 43 4.08 6.04 16.28
CA GLN A 43 3.30 7.17 15.77
C GLN A 43 2.37 6.80 14.60
N THR A 44 2.07 5.50 14.39
CA THR A 44 1.24 5.05 13.26
C THR A 44 -0.06 5.86 13.16
N ARG A 45 -0.78 6.06 14.28
CA ARG A 45 -2.06 6.77 14.27
C ARG A 45 -1.92 8.21 13.78
N GLU A 46 -0.89 8.91 14.24
CA GLU A 46 -0.62 10.30 13.89
C GLU A 46 -0.22 10.44 12.41
N ILE A 47 0.59 9.50 11.90
CA ILE A 47 1.01 9.46 10.50
C ILE A 47 -0.20 9.27 9.57
N TYR A 48 -1.08 8.31 9.87
CA TYR A 48 -2.26 8.07 9.03
C TYR A 48 -3.26 9.23 9.09
N ARG A 49 -3.45 9.84 10.27
CA ARG A 49 -4.29 11.04 10.38
C ARG A 49 -3.76 12.19 9.54
N TYR A 50 -2.44 12.41 9.55
CA TYR A 50 -1.82 13.45 8.72
C TYR A 50 -1.90 13.13 7.23
N LEU A 51 -1.77 11.85 6.85
CA LEU A 51 -1.95 11.41 5.48
C LEU A 51 -3.38 11.67 4.98
N GLU A 52 -4.40 11.39 5.80
CA GLU A 52 -5.79 11.72 5.49
C GLU A 52 -5.95 13.23 5.27
N GLU A 53 -5.43 14.06 6.17
CA GLU A 53 -5.47 15.52 6.03
C GLU A 53 -4.80 16.01 4.73
N LEU A 54 -3.64 15.44 4.39
CA LEU A 54 -2.94 15.75 3.14
C LEU A 54 -3.78 15.40 1.91
N ILE A 55 -4.43 14.24 1.92
CA ILE A 55 -5.32 13.82 0.82
C ILE A 55 -6.45 14.84 0.65
N HIS A 56 -7.09 15.27 1.74
CA HIS A 56 -8.14 16.28 1.67
C HIS A 56 -7.62 17.59 1.08
N LYS A 57 -6.45 18.07 1.55
CA LYS A 57 -5.84 19.31 1.05
C LYS A 57 -5.52 19.28 -0.43
N ILE A 58 -4.95 18.17 -0.93
CA ILE A 58 -4.62 18.07 -2.35
C ILE A 58 -5.88 17.94 -3.21
N THR A 59 -6.91 17.24 -2.72
CA THR A 59 -8.21 17.15 -3.40
C THR A 59 -8.87 18.52 -3.51
N ASP A 60 -8.87 19.32 -2.43
CA ASP A 60 -9.36 20.71 -2.45
C ASP A 60 -8.56 21.61 -3.41
N ALA A 61 -7.27 21.30 -3.61
CA ALA A 61 -6.40 21.97 -4.58
C ALA A 61 -6.59 21.51 -6.03
N GLY A 62 -7.54 20.59 -6.30
CA GLY A 62 -7.87 20.11 -7.64
C GLY A 62 -7.17 18.81 -8.04
N TYR A 63 -6.54 18.09 -7.10
CA TYR A 63 -6.04 16.74 -7.37
C TYR A 63 -7.20 15.79 -7.67
N VAL A 64 -7.15 15.18 -8.85
CA VAL A 64 -8.04 14.10 -9.26
C VAL A 64 -7.23 12.80 -9.27
N PRO A 65 -7.56 11.81 -8.44
CA PRO A 65 -6.87 10.53 -8.47
C PRO A 65 -7.14 9.80 -9.78
N GLU A 66 -6.07 9.36 -10.44
CA GLU A 66 -6.15 8.47 -11.61
C GLU A 66 -6.49 7.05 -11.12
N THR A 67 -7.78 6.71 -11.11
CA THR A 67 -8.27 5.39 -10.67
C THR A 67 -8.45 4.39 -11.81
N ASP A 68 -8.42 4.86 -13.06
CA ASP A 68 -8.76 4.05 -14.24
C ASP A 68 -7.72 2.93 -14.48
N SER A 69 -6.45 3.18 -14.15
CA SER A 69 -5.41 2.13 -14.20
C SER A 69 -5.56 1.06 -13.10
N VAL A 70 -6.28 1.34 -12.01
CA VAL A 70 -6.50 0.39 -10.90
C VAL A 70 -7.66 -0.55 -11.22
N LEU A 71 -8.64 -0.09 -12.03
CA LEU A 71 -9.79 -0.89 -12.47
C LEU A 71 -9.42 -1.96 -13.51
N HIS A 72 -8.38 -1.74 -14.32
CA HIS A 72 -7.84 -2.75 -15.24
C HIS A 72 -7.16 -3.96 -14.55
N GLU A 73 -6.96 -3.94 -13.23
CA GLU A 73 -6.55 -5.14 -12.47
C GLU A 73 -7.75 -5.92 -11.89
N LEU A 74 -8.98 -5.39 -12.00
CA LEU A 74 -10.21 -6.00 -11.46
C LEU A 74 -11.23 -6.42 -12.54
N GLU A 75 -11.15 -5.85 -13.74
CA GLU A 75 -11.78 -6.34 -14.98
C GLU A 75 -10.63 -6.84 -15.88
N GLU A 76 -10.52 -8.10 -16.32
CA GLU A 76 -11.53 -8.97 -16.93
C GLU A 76 -11.27 -10.48 -16.65
N GLU A 77 -12.39 -11.21 -16.46
CA GLU A 77 -12.73 -12.65 -16.66
C GLU A 77 -11.79 -13.84 -16.33
#